data_AF-A0A954VSC4-F1
#
_entry.id   AF-A0A954VSC4-F1
#
_cell.length_a   1.000
_cell.length_b   1.000
_cell.length_c   1.000
_cell.angle_alpha   90.00
_cell.angle_beta   90.00
_cell.angle_gamma   90.00
#
_symmetry.space_group_name_H-M   'P 1'
#
loop_
_entity.id
_entity.type
_entity.pdbx_description
1 polymer ?
#
loop_
_entity_poly.entity_id
_entity_poly.type
_entity_poly.pdbx_seq_one_letter_code
_entity_poly.pdbx_strand_id
1 'polypeptide(L)' 'MNTSTVVFAGKSSVVFLEDREQVSEPKIRVTFETYQHWKGPAKSPQTLVTTYNTYTCEGYSFQDATDYLVFA' A
#
# COMPACT_ATOMS: atom_id res chain seq x y z
N MET A 1 19.61 -9.21 -7.33
CA MET A 1 19.85 -8.16 -6.31
C MET A 1 18.52 -7.50 -6.02
N ASN A 2 18.14 -7.33 -4.75
CA ASN A 2 16.87 -6.69 -4.40
C ASN A 2 16.97 -5.17 -4.64
N THR A 3 16.22 -4.66 -5.62
CA THR A 3 16.25 -3.27 -6.08
C THR A 3 15.34 -2.33 -5.28
N SER A 4 14.52 -2.85 -4.36
CA SER A 4 13.61 -2.02 -3.55
C SER A 4 14.37 -1.00 -2.73
N THR A 5 13.89 0.24 -2.73
CA THR A 5 14.47 1.37 -2.00
C THR A 5 14.11 1.37 -0.51
N VAL A 6 12.96 0.77 -0.17
CA VAL A 6 12.33 0.75 1.14
C VAL A 6 11.83 -0.66 1.46
N VAL A 7 12.07 -1.13 2.69
CA VAL A 7 11.56 -2.41 3.20
C VAL A 7 11.12 -2.25 4.65
N PHE A 8 9.84 -2.51 4.94
CA PHE A 8 9.25 -2.40 6.27
C PHE A 8 8.06 -3.35 6.46
N ALA A 9 7.64 -3.52 7.72
CA ALA A 9 6.42 -4.23 8.09
C ALA A 9 5.55 -3.31 8.94
N GLY A 10 4.25 -3.38 8.68
CA GLY A 10 3.27 -2.48 9.29
C GLY A 10 1.85 -2.90 9.03
N LYS A 11 0.95 -2.30 9.81
CA LYS A 11 -0.49 -2.50 9.68
C LYS A 11 -1.11 -1.45 8.77
N SER A 12 -1.86 -1.88 7.76
CA SER A 12 -2.48 -1.01 6.77
C SER A 12 -3.74 -0.32 7.26
N SER A 13 -3.96 0.89 6.74
CA SER A 13 -5.24 1.58 6.65
C SER A 13 -5.50 1.98 5.20
N VAL A 14 -6.66 1.62 4.63
CA VAL A 14 -6.95 1.80 3.20
C VAL A 14 -8.07 2.80 2.98
N VAL A 15 -7.81 3.84 2.20
CA VAL A 15 -8.80 4.86 1.80
C VAL A 15 -8.92 4.92 0.29
N PHE A 16 -10.15 4.80 -0.22
CA PHE A 16 -10.45 5.01 -1.64
C PHE A 16 -10.48 6.51 -1.93
N LEU A 17 -9.74 6.93 -2.95
CA LEU A 17 -9.63 8.33 -3.35
C LEU A 17 -10.64 8.70 -4.44
N GLU A 18 -11.20 7.70 -5.10
CA GLU A 18 -12.18 7.81 -6.18
C GLU A 18 -13.39 6.91 -5.86
N ASP A 19 -14.51 7.17 -6.51
CA ASP A 19 -15.73 6.38 -6.34
C ASP A 19 -15.52 4.95 -6.87
N ARG A 20 -16.04 3.95 -6.16
CA ARG A 20 -15.88 2.52 -6.51
C ARG A 20 -16.73 2.10 -7.70
N GLU A 21 -17.70 2.92 -8.10
CA GLU A 21 -18.62 2.62 -9.21
C GLU A 21 -18.08 3.05 -10.58
N GLN A 22 -16.81 3.46 -10.67
CA GLN A 22 -16.19 3.83 -11.94
C GLN A 22 -15.79 2.60 -12.77
N VAL A 23 -15.75 2.78 -14.10
CA VAL A 23 -15.37 1.73 -15.06
C VAL A 23 -13.87 1.37 -14.97
N SER A 24 -13.05 2.26 -14.41
CA SER A 24 -11.62 2.05 -14.19
C SER A 24 -11.31 1.59 -12.78
N GLU A 25 -10.14 0.98 -12.62
CA GLU A 25 -9.64 0.62 -11.29
C GLU A 25 -9.50 1.86 -10.37
N PRO A 26 -10.04 1.81 -9.15
CA PRO A 26 -10.05 2.96 -8.27
C PRO A 26 -8.66 3.20 -7.67
N LYS A 27 -8.30 4.48 -7.49
CA LYS A 27 -7.11 4.83 -6.71
C LYS A 27 -7.34 4.70 -5.22
N ILE A 28 -6.35 4.16 -4.53
CA ILE A 28 -6.30 4.05 -3.08
C ILE A 28 -5.07 4.75 -2.50
N ARG A 29 -5.24 5.26 -1.28
CA ARG A 29 -4.16 5.61 -0.38
C ARG A 29 -4.09 4.53 0.70
N VAL A 30 -2.90 3.95 0.87
CA VAL A 30 -2.60 2.99 1.93
C VAL A 30 -1.62 3.63 2.88
N THR A 31 -2.00 3.74 4.14
CA THR A 31 -1.14 4.22 5.21
C THR A 31 -0.73 3.03 6.08
N PHE A 32 0.56 2.89 6.39
CA PHE A 32 1.09 1.83 7.22
C PHE A 32 1.60 2.40 8.53
N GLU A 33 1.03 1.94 9.63
CA GLU A 33 1.64 2.08 10.95
C GLU A 33 2.78 1.07 11.05
N THR A 34 4.02 1.55 10.90
CA THR A 34 5.19 0.69 10.80
C THR A 34 5.70 0.30 12.18
N TYR A 35 5.91 -1.00 12.40
CA TYR A 35 6.50 -1.51 13.64
C TYR A 35 7.91 -2.10 13.42
N GLN A 36 8.28 -2.45 12.18
CA GLN A 36 9.62 -2.92 11.85
C GLN A 36 10.11 -2.36 10.51
N HIS A 37 11.39 -2.02 10.43
CA HIS A 37 11.98 -1.38 9.26
C HIS A 37 13.39 -1.92 8.99
N TRP A 38 13.68 -2.26 7.74
CA TRP A 38 14.95 -2.89 7.34
C TRP A 38 15.76 -2.09 6.32
N LYS A 39 15.12 -1.29 5.45
CA LYS A 39 15.80 -0.53 4.40
C LYS A 39 15.05 0.75 4.07
N GLY A 40 15.79 1.82 3.78
CA GLY A 40 15.23 3.11 3.35
C GLY A 40 15.01 4.09 4.51
N PRO A 41 14.23 5.16 4.31
CA PRO A 41 13.94 6.12 5.36
C PRO A 41 12.94 5.55 6.39
N ALA A 42 13.36 5.50 7.65
CA ALA A 42 12.50 5.11 8.77
C ALA A 42 11.50 6.24 9.10
N LYS A 43 10.35 6.24 8.44
CA LYS A 43 9.20 7.10 8.76
C LYS A 43 8.02 6.23 9.21
N SER A 44 7.33 6.65 10.27
CA SER A 44 6.00 6.15 10.62
C SER A 44 5.06 7.34 10.78
N PRO A 45 3.89 7.34 10.12
CA PRO A 45 3.42 6.31 9.19
C PRO A 45 4.10 6.38 7.80
N GLN A 46 4.13 5.26 7.08
CA GLN A 46 4.46 5.23 5.63
C GLN A 46 3.17 5.38 4.82
N THR A 47 3.20 6.06 3.69
CA THR A 47 2.01 6.21 2.83
C THR A 47 2.35 5.85 1.39
N LEU A 48 1.51 5.00 0.79
CA LEU A 48 1.54 4.58 -0.61
C LEU A 48 0.26 5.05 -1.30
N VAL A 49 0.39 5.64 -2.49
CA VAL A 49 -0.76 5.88 -3.38
C VAL A 49 -0.62 4.93 -4.55
N THR A 50 -1.64 4.12 -4.80
CA THR A 50 -1.61 3.10 -5.85
C THR A 50 -3.02 2.79 -6.36
N THR A 51 -3.09 1.92 -7.37
CA THR A 51 -4.33 1.41 -7.94
C THR A 51 -4.81 0.20 -7.14
N TYR A 52 -6.09 0.15 -6.80
CA TYR A 52 -6.70 -1.02 -6.18
C TYR A 52 -7.22 -1.96 -7.25
N ASN A 53 -6.84 -3.24 -7.15
CA ASN A 53 -7.15 -4.25 -8.15
C ASN A 53 -8.56 -4.84 -7.92
N THR A 54 -9.50 -4.50 -8.80
CA THR A 54 -10.92 -4.89 -8.78
C THR A 54 -11.34 -5.64 -10.05
N TYR A 55 -10.80 -5.26 -11.21
CA TYR A 55 -11.31 -5.66 -12.53
C TYR A 55 -10.23 -6.17 -13.51
N THR A 56 -9.02 -5.59 -13.52
CA THR A 56 -8.03 -5.76 -14.59
C THR A 56 -6.82 -6.60 -14.20
N CYS A 57 -6.77 -7.09 -12.96
CA CYS A 57 -5.58 -7.71 -12.35
C CYS A 57 -4.38 -6.76 -12.19
N GLU A 58 -4.57 -5.45 -12.39
CA GLU A 58 -3.53 -4.44 -12.24
C GLU A 58 -3.65 -3.74 -10.88
N GLY A 59 -2.51 -3.46 -10.25
CA GLY A 59 -2.46 -2.82 -8.93
C GLY A 59 -2.41 -3.79 -7.75
N TYR A 60 -2.87 -3.34 -6.59
CA TYR A 60 -2.74 -4.08 -5.32
C TYR A 60 -4.08 -4.24 -4.62
N SER A 61 -4.29 -5.39 -3.98
CA SER A 61 -5.50 -5.69 -3.20
C SER A 61 -5.23 -5.52 -1.70
N PHE A 62 -4.71 -4.35 -1.29
CA PHE A 62 -4.50 -4.06 0.13
C PHE A 62 -5.84 -4.07 0.88
N GLN A 63 -5.87 -4.73 2.03
CA GLN A 63 -7.01 -4.82 2.91
C GLN A 63 -6.81 -3.90 4.12
N ASP A 64 -7.89 -3.42 4.70
CA ASP A 64 -7.84 -2.58 5.89
C ASP A 64 -7.42 -3.41 7.12
N ALA A 65 -6.75 -2.78 8.07
CA ALA A 65 -6.31 -3.38 9.32
C ALA A 65 -5.52 -4.71 9.18
N THR A 66 -4.76 -4.86 8.09
CA THR A 66 -4.02 -6.08 7.77
C THR A 66 -2.52 -5.85 7.86
N ASP A 67 -1.77 -6.84 8.35
CA ASP A 67 -0.31 -6.78 8.45
C ASP A 67 0.35 -7.15 7.13
N TYR A 68 1.30 -6.32 6.69
CA TYR A 68 2.04 -6.52 5.45
C TYR A 68 3.55 -6.42 5.66
N LEU A 69 4.28 -7.21 4.87
CA LEU A 69 5.70 -6.99 4.59
C LEU A 69 5.82 -6.31 3.22
N VAL A 70 6.31 -5.07 3.22
CA VAL A 70 6.33 -4.21 2.03
C VAL A 70 7.75 -4.09 1.49
N PHE A 71 7.88 -4.23 0.17
CA PHE A 71 9.10 -4.00 -0.61
C PHE A 71 8.78 -2.99 -1.71
N ALA A 72 9.37 -1.79 -1.65
CA ALA A 72 9.09 -0.68 -2.59
C ALA A 72 10.38 -0.02 -3.07
#